data_AF-A0A7G6YQ59-F1
#
_entry.id   AF-A0A7G6YQ59-F1
#
_cell.length_a   1.000
_cell.length_b   1.000
_cell.length_c   1.000
_cell.angle_alpha   90.00
_cell.angle_beta   90.00
_cell.angle_gamma   90.00
#
_symmetry.space_group_name_H-M   'P 1'
#
loop_
_entity.id
_entity.type
_entity.pdbx_description
1 polymer ?
#
loop_
_entity_poly.entity_id
_entity_poly.type
_entity_poly.pdbx_seq_one_letter_code
_entity_poly.pdbx_strand_id
1 'polypeptide(L)'
;MQRGRSMLPATGKLLYMRFFENKRKHNGEKALDLAYTDVKAAFTYYLTYYNQNRPIILASHSQGTVLAARLLREFFDQDPALRRRLVAAYLIGYKVPATTYQVLQPCTDSTQTGCYVSWNSVNWRKPFPRFEGGVAVNPLTWTTDTTYAPATLNQGSVPQSFDRIDRGVADAKVHNGLVWLHDPDANGYTRVRIFGHHKLHYSFHLVDYGLYYINLRRNAQTRLQAWHSTHQ
;
A
#
# COMPACT_ATOMS: atom_id res chain seq x y z
N MET A 1 -13.87 -17.68 -17.47
CA MET A 1 -13.92 -18.19 -16.08
C MET A 1 -12.76 -19.17 -15.92
N GLN A 2 -11.66 -18.75 -15.29
CA GLN A 2 -10.52 -19.62 -14.98
C GLN A 2 -9.95 -19.11 -13.65
N ARG A 3 -10.15 -19.87 -12.57
CA ARG A 3 -9.65 -19.56 -11.23
C ARG A 3 -8.24 -20.12 -11.13
N GLY A 4 -7.21 -19.27 -11.27
CA GLY A 4 -5.84 -19.64 -10.95
C GLY A 4 -5.56 -19.37 -9.47
N ARG A 5 -5.62 -20.41 -8.62
CA ARG A 5 -5.02 -20.37 -7.28
C ARG A 5 -3.55 -20.78 -7.43
N SER A 6 -2.63 -19.83 -7.32
CA SER A 6 -1.22 -20.14 -7.09
C SER A 6 -0.96 -20.07 -5.58
N MET A 7 -0.71 -21.21 -4.95
CA MET A 7 -0.16 -21.30 -3.60
C MET A 7 1.34 -21.57 -3.74
N LEU A 8 2.17 -20.63 -3.30
CA LEU A 8 3.60 -20.85 -3.05
C LEU A 8 3.81 -21.16 -1.55
N PRO A 9 4.63 -22.15 -1.18
CA PRO A 9 4.92 -22.45 0.22
C PRO A 9 6.15 -21.64 0.69
N ALA A 10 5.99 -20.86 1.76
CA ALA A 10 7.01 -20.56 2.77
C ALA A 10 6.41 -19.72 3.90
N THR A 11 6.85 -20.00 5.12
CA THR A 11 6.60 -19.31 6.39
C THR A 11 6.34 -17.81 6.28
N GLY A 12 5.11 -17.40 6.63
CA GLY A 12 4.64 -16.00 6.59
C GLY A 12 3.53 -15.82 5.56
N LYS A 13 2.28 -16.15 5.93
CA LYS A 13 1.13 -15.95 5.03
C LYS A 13 0.84 -14.45 4.88
N LEU A 14 1.40 -13.84 3.84
CA LEU A 14 0.98 -12.54 3.32
C LEU A 14 -0.25 -12.76 2.43
N LEU A 15 -1.39 -12.18 2.77
CA LEU A 15 -2.57 -12.19 1.90
C LEU A 15 -2.40 -11.09 0.85
N TYR A 16 -2.17 -11.48 -0.41
CA TYR A 16 -2.08 -10.58 -1.56
C TYR A 16 -3.34 -10.71 -2.43
N MET A 17 -4.12 -9.64 -2.58
CA MET A 17 -5.38 -9.63 -3.34
C MET A 17 -5.29 -8.62 -4.50
N ARG A 18 -5.55 -9.06 -5.73
CA ARG A 18 -5.56 -8.22 -6.94
C ARG A 18 -6.88 -8.41 -7.69
N PHE A 19 -7.58 -7.32 -7.96
CA PHE A 19 -8.85 -7.31 -8.72
C PHE A 19 -8.67 -6.53 -10.04
N PHE A 20 -9.25 -7.06 -11.12
CA PHE A 20 -9.39 -6.37 -12.40
C PHE A 20 -10.87 -6.32 -12.75
N GLU A 21 -11.36 -5.14 -13.11
CA GLU A 21 -12.77 -4.92 -13.48
C GLU A 21 -12.88 -4.39 -14.91
N ASN A 22 -13.81 -4.97 -15.68
CA ASN A 22 -14.15 -4.51 -17.03
C ASN A 22 -15.36 -3.56 -16.97
N LYS A 23 -15.24 -2.43 -17.69
CA LYS A 23 -16.09 -1.23 -17.58
C LYS A 23 -17.59 -1.47 -17.89
N ARG A 24 -18.47 -1.28 -16.90
CA ARG A 24 -19.78 -0.59 -17.07
C ARG A 24 -20.08 0.29 -15.85
N LYS A 25 -20.27 1.60 -16.11
CA LYS A 25 -20.28 2.73 -15.17
C LYS A 25 -21.35 2.72 -14.04
N HIS A 26 -22.13 1.65 -13.87
CA HIS A 26 -23.12 1.49 -12.78
C HIS A 26 -22.92 0.22 -11.95
N ASN A 27 -21.93 -0.61 -12.28
CA ASN A 27 -21.67 -1.87 -11.57
C ASN A 27 -20.39 -1.84 -10.71
N GLY A 28 -19.54 -0.82 -10.82
CA GLY A 28 -18.25 -0.75 -10.13
C GLY A 28 -18.36 -0.82 -8.61
N GLU A 29 -19.27 -0.05 -8.01
CA GLU A 29 -19.50 -0.07 -6.57
C GLU A 29 -20.11 -1.39 -6.11
N LYS A 30 -21.11 -1.91 -6.85
CA LYS A 30 -21.71 -3.22 -6.56
C LYS A 30 -20.70 -4.37 -6.67
N ALA A 31 -19.78 -4.29 -7.63
CA ALA A 31 -18.70 -5.26 -7.80
C ALA A 31 -17.67 -5.15 -6.67
N LEU A 32 -17.32 -3.94 -6.24
CA LEU A 32 -16.48 -3.70 -5.07
C LEU A 32 -17.14 -4.20 -3.78
N ASP A 33 -18.44 -4.00 -3.61
CA ASP A 33 -19.20 -4.52 -2.47
C ASP A 33 -19.21 -6.04 -2.45
N LEU A 34 -19.48 -6.68 -3.59
CA LEU A 34 -19.42 -8.13 -3.72
C LEU A 34 -18.00 -8.67 -3.49
N ALA A 35 -16.98 -8.01 -4.03
CA ALA A 35 -15.59 -8.36 -3.77
C ALA A 35 -15.25 -8.22 -2.28
N TYR A 36 -15.78 -7.19 -1.63
CA TYR A 36 -15.59 -6.99 -0.19
C TYR A 36 -16.25 -8.08 0.65
N THR A 37 -17.43 -8.61 0.26
CA THR A 37 -18.05 -9.71 1.01
C THR A 37 -17.14 -10.95 1.04
N ASP A 38 -16.46 -11.25 -0.08
CA ASP A 38 -15.49 -12.36 -0.17
C ASP A 38 -14.24 -12.09 0.68
N VAL A 39 -13.69 -10.86 0.61
CA VAL A 39 -12.53 -10.44 1.44
C VAL A 39 -12.86 -10.57 2.93
N LYS A 40 -14.03 -10.07 3.34
CA LYS A 40 -14.50 -10.10 4.72
C LYS A 40 -14.68 -11.53 5.21
N ALA A 41 -15.33 -12.38 4.43
CA ALA A 41 -15.52 -13.79 4.77
C ALA A 41 -14.17 -14.51 4.91
N ALA A 42 -13.24 -14.30 3.98
CA ALA A 42 -11.91 -14.89 4.01
C ALA A 42 -11.09 -14.40 5.22
N PHE A 43 -11.16 -13.10 5.55
CA PHE A 43 -10.46 -12.54 6.71
C PHE A 43 -11.02 -13.06 8.03
N THR A 44 -12.35 -13.10 8.19
CA THR A 44 -12.99 -13.72 9.36
C THR A 44 -12.59 -15.18 9.50
N TYR A 45 -12.62 -15.95 8.41
CA TYR A 45 -12.19 -17.35 8.42
C TYR A 45 -10.71 -17.50 8.81
N TYR A 46 -9.84 -16.63 8.29
CA TYR A 46 -8.44 -16.58 8.69
C TYR A 46 -8.28 -16.31 10.19
N LEU A 47 -8.99 -15.32 10.74
CA LEU A 47 -8.93 -14.98 12.17
C LEU A 47 -9.36 -16.14 13.05
N THR A 48 -10.45 -16.83 12.70
CA THR A 48 -11.01 -17.94 13.48
C THR A 48 -10.13 -19.18 13.44
N TYR A 49 -9.66 -19.60 12.26
CA TYR A 49 -9.08 -20.93 12.09
C TYR A 49 -7.56 -20.94 11.96
N TYR A 50 -6.96 -19.83 11.52
CA TYR A 50 -5.54 -19.82 11.17
C TYR A 50 -4.70 -18.81 11.93
N ASN A 51 -5.22 -17.64 12.31
CA ASN A 51 -4.38 -16.55 12.81
C ASN A 51 -3.67 -16.93 14.11
N GLN A 52 -4.32 -17.65 15.02
CA GLN A 52 -3.74 -18.09 16.30
C GLN A 52 -3.05 -16.92 17.04
N ASN A 53 -3.71 -15.76 17.06
CA ASN A 53 -3.23 -14.51 17.67
C ASN A 53 -1.89 -13.98 17.13
N ARG A 54 -1.42 -14.43 15.95
CA ARG A 54 -0.22 -13.88 15.31
C ARG A 54 -0.39 -12.41 14.91
N PRO A 55 0.72 -11.65 14.84
CA PRO A 55 0.73 -10.31 14.28
C PRO A 55 0.27 -10.30 12.82
N ILE A 56 -0.37 -9.21 12.42
CA ILE A 56 -0.97 -9.03 11.09
C ILE A 56 -0.32 -7.84 10.38
N ILE A 57 0.16 -8.06 9.17
CA ILE A 57 0.46 -7.02 8.19
C ILE A 57 -0.60 -7.09 7.10
N LEU A 58 -1.22 -5.95 6.80
CA LEU A 58 -2.11 -5.82 5.65
C LEU A 58 -1.36 -5.11 4.53
N ALA A 59 -1.35 -5.68 3.32
CA ALA A 59 -0.76 -5.04 2.16
C ALA A 59 -1.76 -5.02 1.01
N SER A 60 -1.97 -3.86 0.41
CA SER A 60 -2.91 -3.69 -0.68
C SER A 60 -2.37 -2.75 -1.75
N HIS A 61 -2.92 -2.86 -2.94
CA HIS A 61 -2.62 -1.95 -4.04
C HIS A 61 -3.90 -1.60 -4.80
N SER A 62 -4.02 -0.35 -5.24
CA SER A 62 -5.07 0.10 -6.15
C SER A 62 -6.48 -0.21 -5.63
N GLN A 63 -7.29 -0.92 -6.40
CA GLN A 63 -8.64 -1.32 -5.99
C GLN A 63 -8.63 -2.17 -4.70
N GLY A 64 -7.59 -2.97 -4.48
CA GLY A 64 -7.40 -3.70 -3.23
C GLY A 64 -7.28 -2.78 -2.02
N THR A 65 -6.76 -1.56 -2.19
CA THR A 65 -6.68 -0.55 -1.11
C THR A 65 -8.04 -0.02 -0.70
N VAL A 66 -9.02 0.04 -1.62
CA VAL A 66 -10.41 0.36 -1.26
C VAL A 66 -10.98 -0.70 -0.32
N LEU A 67 -10.77 -1.98 -0.65
CA LEU A 67 -11.26 -3.11 0.13
C LEU A 67 -10.53 -3.21 1.48
N ALA A 68 -9.21 -3.06 1.48
CA ALA A 68 -8.37 -3.05 2.68
C ALA A 68 -8.71 -1.89 3.61
N ALA A 69 -8.99 -0.70 3.06
CA ALA A 69 -9.37 0.45 3.87
C ALA A 69 -10.71 0.21 4.59
N ARG A 70 -11.69 -0.39 3.89
CA ARG A 70 -12.96 -0.80 4.49
C ARG A 70 -12.78 -1.89 5.55
N LEU A 71 -11.93 -2.88 5.29
CA LEU A 71 -11.61 -3.95 6.24
C LEU A 71 -10.99 -3.39 7.54
N LEU A 72 -10.02 -2.48 7.42
CA LEU A 72 -9.43 -1.79 8.57
C LEU A 72 -10.49 -1.05 9.38
N ARG A 73 -11.40 -0.33 8.72
CA ARG A 73 -12.45 0.44 9.39
C ARG A 73 -13.42 -0.44 10.14
N GLU A 74 -13.85 -1.56 9.54
CA GLU A 74 -14.85 -2.45 10.14
C GLU A 74 -14.28 -3.37 11.23
N PHE A 75 -13.00 -3.73 11.16
CA PHE A 75 -12.38 -4.69 12.09
C PHE A 75 -11.40 -4.01 13.05
N PHE A 76 -10.33 -3.41 12.54
CA PHE A 76 -9.22 -2.93 13.36
C PHE A 76 -9.51 -1.60 14.03
N ASP A 77 -10.26 -0.72 13.38
CA ASP A 77 -10.62 0.59 13.93
C ASP A 77 -11.70 0.46 15.01
N GLN A 78 -12.50 -0.61 15.01
CA GLN A 78 -13.55 -0.85 16.01
C GLN A 78 -13.10 -1.74 17.18
N ASP A 79 -12.11 -2.61 17.00
CA ASP A 79 -11.68 -3.60 18.01
C ASP A 79 -10.24 -3.31 18.50
N PRO A 80 -10.07 -2.81 19.73
CA PRO A 80 -8.75 -2.58 20.33
C PRO A 80 -7.88 -3.85 20.43
N ALA A 81 -8.48 -5.03 20.66
CA ALA A 81 -7.73 -6.28 20.79
C ALA A 81 -7.17 -6.72 19.45
N LEU A 82 -7.95 -6.59 18.36
CA LEU A 82 -7.47 -6.85 17.01
C LEU A 82 -6.49 -5.77 16.55
N ARG A 83 -6.72 -4.49 16.89
CA ARG A 83 -5.81 -3.37 16.59
C ARG A 83 -4.42 -3.58 17.17
N ARG A 84 -4.31 -4.08 18.41
CA ARG A 84 -3.03 -4.44 19.01
C ARG A 84 -2.25 -5.48 18.22
N ARG A 85 -2.92 -6.30 17.39
CA ARG A 85 -2.26 -7.30 16.54
C ARG A 85 -1.81 -6.72 15.19
N LEU A 86 -2.22 -5.51 14.83
CA LEU A 86 -1.81 -4.87 13.60
C LEU A 86 -0.37 -4.37 13.74
N VAL A 87 0.54 -4.94 12.94
CA VAL A 87 1.90 -4.43 12.80
C VAL A 87 1.85 -3.13 11.98
N ALA A 88 1.35 -3.21 10.75
CA ALA A 88 1.06 -2.05 9.92
C ALA A 88 0.14 -2.44 8.76
N ALA A 89 -0.55 -1.45 8.19
CA ALA A 89 -1.26 -1.60 6.93
C ALA A 89 -0.66 -0.73 5.82
N TYR A 90 -0.20 -1.35 4.73
CA TYR A 90 0.34 -0.68 3.54
C TYR A 90 -0.77 -0.52 2.49
N LEU A 91 -1.46 0.62 2.55
CA LEU A 91 -2.61 1.03 1.74
C LEU A 91 -2.16 1.85 0.52
N ILE A 92 -1.52 1.21 -0.45
CA ILE A 92 -0.81 1.92 -1.53
C ILE A 92 -1.66 1.99 -2.81
N GLY A 93 -1.50 3.04 -3.62
CA GLY A 93 -2.14 3.15 -4.95
C GLY A 93 -3.63 3.51 -4.91
N TYR A 94 -4.15 4.01 -3.79
CA TYR A 94 -5.46 4.66 -3.76
C TYR A 94 -5.48 5.82 -2.76
N LYS A 95 -6.47 6.71 -2.86
CA LYS A 95 -6.63 7.79 -1.88
C LYS A 95 -7.18 7.23 -0.58
N VAL A 96 -6.45 7.46 0.50
CA VAL A 96 -6.93 7.24 1.88
C VAL A 96 -6.96 8.59 2.59
N PRO A 97 -8.14 9.21 2.77
CA PRO A 97 -8.25 10.46 3.55
C PRO A 97 -7.75 10.29 4.99
N ALA A 98 -7.18 11.33 5.58
CA ALA A 98 -6.77 11.31 6.99
C ALA A 98 -7.95 11.05 7.95
N THR A 99 -9.17 11.40 7.53
CA THR A 99 -10.43 11.21 8.27
C THR A 99 -11.06 9.82 8.09
N THR A 100 -10.37 8.88 7.42
CA THR A 100 -10.94 7.55 7.12
C THR A 100 -11.26 6.74 8.39
N TYR A 101 -10.47 6.95 9.44
CA TYR A 101 -10.50 6.17 10.67
C TYR A 101 -10.71 7.08 11.88
N GLN A 102 -11.38 6.53 12.90
CA GLN A 102 -11.60 7.21 14.17
C GLN A 102 -10.38 7.10 15.08
N VAL A 103 -9.69 5.94 15.07
CA VAL A 103 -8.58 5.67 15.99
C VAL A 103 -7.27 5.38 15.27
N LEU A 104 -7.29 4.59 14.19
CA LEU A 104 -6.08 4.32 13.41
C LEU A 104 -5.50 5.62 12.82
N GLN A 105 -4.19 5.80 12.97
CA GLN A 105 -3.47 6.97 12.46
C GLN A 105 -2.42 6.56 11.41
N PRO A 106 -2.02 7.48 10.51
CA PRO A 106 -0.86 7.28 9.66
C PRO A 106 0.38 6.98 10.50
N CYS A 107 1.27 6.13 9.98
CA CYS A 107 2.56 5.91 10.61
C CYS A 107 3.43 7.18 10.51
N THR A 108 4.08 7.56 11.60
CA THR A 108 4.95 8.75 11.72
C THR A 108 6.43 8.41 11.71
N ASP A 109 6.80 7.13 11.92
CA ASP A 109 8.18 6.65 11.84
C ASP A 109 8.26 5.20 11.33
N SER A 110 9.50 4.70 11.19
CA SER A 110 9.80 3.38 10.63
C SER A 110 9.47 2.18 11.54
N THR A 111 9.30 2.42 12.84
CA THR A 111 9.12 1.41 13.88
C THR A 111 7.71 1.37 14.47
N GLN A 112 6.92 2.44 14.30
CA GLN A 112 5.55 2.52 14.84
C GLN A 112 4.70 1.32 14.39
N THR A 113 3.92 0.76 15.32
CA THR A 113 2.98 -0.33 15.02
C THR A 113 1.54 0.11 15.21
N GLY A 114 0.58 -0.68 14.72
CA GLY A 114 -0.86 -0.35 14.85
C GLY A 114 -1.29 0.85 14.03
N CYS A 115 -0.54 1.19 12.97
CA CYS A 115 -0.75 2.35 12.12
C CYS A 115 -0.88 1.94 10.63
N TYR A 116 -1.17 2.90 9.77
CA TYR A 116 -1.22 2.67 8.31
C TYR A 116 -0.28 3.58 7.53
N VAL A 117 0.18 3.07 6.40
CA VAL A 117 1.01 3.74 5.41
C VAL A 117 0.21 3.81 4.12
N SER A 118 0.21 4.98 3.47
CA SER A 118 -0.45 5.17 2.19
C SER A 118 0.44 6.05 1.32
N TRP A 119 0.42 5.83 0.01
CA TRP A 119 0.92 6.79 -0.97
C TRP A 119 0.40 6.46 -2.36
N ASN A 120 0.56 7.45 -3.24
CA ASN A 120 0.39 7.33 -4.68
C ASN A 120 1.55 8.07 -5.34
N SER A 121 2.27 7.38 -6.24
CA SER A 121 3.51 7.90 -6.80
C SER A 121 3.24 8.67 -8.10
N VAL A 122 3.73 9.92 -8.17
CA VAL A 122 3.50 10.83 -9.30
C VAL A 122 4.78 11.57 -9.63
N ASN A 123 5.01 11.82 -10.93
CA ASN A 123 6.14 12.60 -11.41
C ASN A 123 6.20 14.00 -10.75
N TRP A 124 7.42 14.46 -10.51
CA TRP A 124 7.73 15.68 -9.78
C TRP A 124 6.93 16.90 -10.23
N ARG A 125 6.35 17.63 -9.27
CA ARG A 125 5.55 18.84 -9.48
C ARG A 125 4.32 18.64 -10.40
N LYS A 126 3.90 17.40 -10.66
CA LYS A 126 2.65 17.14 -11.40
C LYS A 126 1.48 17.05 -10.40
N PRO A 127 0.51 17.98 -10.46
CA PRO A 127 -0.63 17.94 -9.56
C PRO A 127 -1.56 16.78 -9.94
N PHE A 128 -2.17 16.19 -8.92
CA PHE A 128 -3.20 15.17 -9.11
C PHE A 128 -4.36 15.41 -8.12
N PRO A 129 -5.24 16.39 -8.38
CA PRO A 129 -6.22 16.90 -7.40
C PRO A 129 -7.13 15.84 -6.78
N ARG A 130 -7.36 14.73 -7.50
CA ARG A 130 -8.11 13.59 -6.96
C ARG A 130 -7.55 13.09 -5.62
N PHE A 131 -6.23 13.16 -5.40
CA PHE A 131 -5.56 12.66 -4.19
C PHE A 131 -5.38 13.71 -3.09
N GLU A 132 -5.72 14.97 -3.33
CA GLU A 132 -5.61 16.04 -2.31
C GLU A 132 -6.42 15.70 -1.05
N GLY A 133 -5.87 15.97 0.13
CA GLY A 133 -6.45 15.55 1.42
C GLY A 133 -6.31 14.04 1.72
N GLY A 134 -5.62 13.30 0.87
CA GLY A 134 -5.17 11.93 1.16
C GLY A 134 -3.91 11.91 2.03
N VAL A 135 -3.68 10.78 2.69
CA VAL A 135 -2.44 10.49 3.42
C VAL A 135 -1.36 10.03 2.46
N ALA A 136 -0.16 10.61 2.62
CA ALA A 136 1.06 10.15 2.00
C ALA A 136 2.17 10.03 3.06
N VAL A 137 2.82 8.88 3.09
CA VAL A 137 4.02 8.60 3.90
C VAL A 137 5.18 8.45 2.93
N ASN A 138 6.30 9.12 3.21
CA ASN A 138 7.50 9.03 2.40
C ASN A 138 8.10 7.61 2.56
N PRO A 139 8.23 6.81 1.49
CA PRO A 139 8.71 5.43 1.57
C PRO A 139 10.22 5.30 1.82
N LEU A 140 10.95 6.41 1.84
CA LEU A 140 12.39 6.44 2.13
C LEU A 140 12.67 6.80 3.61
N THR A 141 11.81 7.61 4.23
CA THR A 141 11.98 8.08 5.62
C THR A 141 10.92 7.52 6.58
N TRP A 142 9.81 7.02 6.06
CA TRP A 142 8.63 6.55 6.82
C TRP A 142 7.92 7.62 7.63
N THR A 143 8.14 8.89 7.28
CA THR A 143 7.50 10.06 7.88
C THR A 143 6.45 10.66 6.95
N THR A 144 5.54 11.48 7.49
CA THR A 144 4.51 12.22 6.73
C THR A 144 4.91 13.65 6.41
N ASP A 145 6.09 14.09 6.87
CA ASP A 145 6.58 15.43 6.61
C ASP A 145 6.92 15.64 5.12
N THR A 146 7.11 16.90 4.74
CA THR A 146 7.32 17.29 3.35
C THR A 146 8.80 17.41 2.97
N THR A 147 9.71 16.87 3.78
CA THR A 147 11.15 16.90 3.51
C THR A 147 11.45 16.06 2.28
N TYR A 148 12.34 16.59 1.44
CA TYR A 148 12.85 15.85 0.29
C TYR A 148 13.78 14.73 0.75
N ALA A 149 13.53 13.50 0.30
CA ALA A 149 14.38 12.35 0.53
C ALA A 149 15.12 11.99 -0.76
N PRO A 150 16.46 12.07 -0.81
CA PRO A 150 17.22 11.82 -2.02
C PRO A 150 17.18 10.34 -2.41
N ALA A 151 17.35 10.07 -3.71
CA ALA A 151 17.31 8.71 -4.24
C ALA A 151 18.38 7.79 -3.65
N THR A 152 19.46 8.32 -3.09
CA THR A 152 20.49 7.55 -2.36
C THR A 152 19.94 6.75 -1.16
N LEU A 153 18.78 7.14 -0.62
CA LEU A 153 18.07 6.39 0.42
C LEU A 153 17.25 5.21 -0.15
N ASN A 154 17.12 5.11 -1.47
CA ASN A 154 16.48 3.99 -2.13
C ASN A 154 17.43 2.78 -2.17
N GLN A 155 17.10 1.78 -1.36
CA GLN A 155 17.91 0.58 -1.15
C GLN A 155 17.71 -0.48 -2.22
N GLY A 156 16.73 -0.28 -3.12
CA GLY A 156 16.45 -1.15 -4.23
C GLY A 156 15.01 -1.03 -4.71
N SER A 157 14.88 -0.64 -5.95
CA SER A 157 13.66 -0.67 -6.76
C SER A 157 13.66 -1.91 -7.64
N VAL A 158 12.48 -2.34 -8.06
CA VAL A 158 12.27 -3.45 -8.99
C VAL A 158 11.40 -2.98 -10.15
N PRO A 159 11.84 -3.12 -11.42
CA PRO A 159 11.05 -2.73 -12.58
C PRO A 159 9.82 -3.62 -12.77
N GLN A 160 8.93 -3.24 -13.68
CA GLN A 160 7.71 -4.01 -13.97
C GLN A 160 8.00 -5.46 -14.43
N SER A 161 9.15 -5.71 -15.06
CA SER A 161 9.64 -7.03 -15.47
C SER A 161 10.01 -7.94 -14.29
N PHE A 162 10.27 -7.37 -13.10
CA PHE A 162 10.67 -8.10 -11.90
C PHE A 162 11.96 -8.93 -12.06
N ASP A 163 12.88 -8.47 -12.90
CA ASP A 163 14.08 -9.21 -13.32
C ASP A 163 15.39 -8.72 -12.67
N ARG A 164 15.36 -7.59 -11.96
CA ARG A 164 16.53 -7.01 -11.30
C ARG A 164 16.18 -6.10 -10.13
N ILE A 165 17.20 -5.67 -9.39
CA ILE A 165 17.12 -4.66 -8.33
C ILE A 165 18.00 -3.48 -8.71
N ASP A 166 17.40 -2.30 -8.86
CA ASP A 166 18.10 -1.05 -9.16
C ASP A 166 18.16 -0.17 -7.90
N ARG A 167 19.36 0.18 -7.41
CA ARG A 167 19.52 1.07 -6.26
C ARG A 167 19.56 2.52 -6.72
N GLY A 168 19.12 3.44 -5.87
CA GLY A 168 19.34 4.86 -6.15
C GLY A 168 18.44 5.47 -7.23
N VAL A 169 17.39 4.78 -7.68
CA VAL A 169 16.63 5.19 -8.87
C VAL A 169 15.37 6.01 -8.60
N ALA A 170 14.88 6.06 -7.36
CA ALA A 170 13.69 6.84 -7.02
C ALA A 170 13.90 7.63 -5.73
N ASP A 171 13.80 8.94 -5.83
CA ASP A 171 13.68 9.86 -4.70
C ASP A 171 12.22 9.99 -4.26
N ALA A 172 11.97 10.69 -3.15
CA ALA A 172 10.60 10.86 -2.65
C ALA A 172 10.41 12.17 -1.91
N LYS A 173 9.28 12.82 -2.15
CA LYS A 173 8.78 13.95 -1.35
C LYS A 173 7.27 13.85 -1.18
N VAL A 174 6.78 13.95 0.05
CA VAL A 174 5.33 14.05 0.28
C VAL A 174 4.83 15.42 -0.16
N HIS A 175 3.75 15.44 -0.93
CA HIS A 175 3.06 16.66 -1.33
C HIS A 175 1.57 16.40 -1.57
N ASN A 176 0.69 17.05 -0.80
CA ASN A 176 -0.77 17.01 -0.98
C ASN A 176 -1.37 15.59 -1.17
N GLY A 177 -0.95 14.63 -0.33
CA GLY A 177 -1.44 13.24 -0.40
C GLY A 177 -0.81 12.39 -1.49
N LEU A 178 0.26 12.87 -2.12
CA LEU A 178 1.07 12.17 -3.11
C LEU A 178 2.50 11.97 -2.60
N VAL A 179 3.19 11.01 -3.19
CA VAL A 179 4.65 10.94 -3.20
C VAL A 179 5.12 11.40 -4.58
N TRP A 180 5.81 12.54 -4.60
CA TRP A 180 6.50 13.04 -5.77
C TRP A 180 7.88 12.44 -5.89
N LEU A 181 8.24 12.07 -7.12
CA LEU A 181 9.56 11.61 -7.49
C LEU A 181 9.94 12.13 -8.88
N HIS A 182 11.24 12.27 -9.13
CA HIS A 182 11.74 12.48 -10.48
C HIS A 182 11.60 11.20 -11.31
N ASP A 183 11.73 11.32 -12.63
CA ASP A 183 11.75 10.14 -13.48
C ASP A 183 12.95 9.27 -13.12
N PRO A 184 12.75 7.96 -12.85
CA PRO A 184 13.85 7.08 -12.53
C PRO A 184 14.88 7.05 -13.66
N ASP A 185 16.16 7.11 -13.32
CA ASP A 185 17.28 6.99 -14.26
C ASP A 185 17.54 5.52 -14.65
N ALA A 186 16.46 4.77 -14.82
CA ALA A 186 16.46 3.36 -15.17
C ALA A 186 15.18 3.01 -15.95
N ASN A 187 15.29 2.05 -16.86
CA ASN A 187 14.16 1.58 -17.66
C ASN A 187 13.22 0.67 -16.85
N GLY A 188 11.99 0.47 -17.33
CA GLY A 188 11.04 -0.50 -16.75
C GLY A 188 10.16 0.04 -15.61
N TYR A 189 10.28 1.33 -15.26
CA TYR A 189 9.39 2.03 -14.32
C TYR A 189 8.27 2.77 -15.08
N THR A 190 7.35 1.99 -15.65
CA THR A 190 6.35 2.49 -16.60
C THR A 190 5.26 3.32 -15.92
N ARG A 191 4.94 4.47 -16.52
CA ARG A 191 3.78 5.31 -16.13
C ARG A 191 2.49 4.84 -16.79
N VAL A 192 1.34 5.14 -16.21
CA VAL A 192 0.03 4.76 -16.77
C VAL A 192 -0.23 5.50 -18.08
N ARG A 193 -0.25 4.79 -19.21
CA ARG A 193 -0.57 5.36 -20.52
C ARG A 193 -1.96 4.93 -20.97
N ILE A 194 -2.92 5.84 -20.89
CA ILE A 194 -4.28 5.64 -21.43
C ILE A 194 -4.60 6.78 -22.39
N PHE A 195 -5.09 6.43 -23.58
CA PHE A 195 -5.52 7.38 -24.60
C PHE A 195 -6.65 8.28 -24.06
N GLY A 196 -6.57 9.59 -24.31
CA GLY A 196 -7.53 10.58 -23.80
C GLY A 196 -7.42 10.90 -22.30
N HIS A 197 -6.47 10.30 -21.57
CA HIS A 197 -6.29 10.52 -20.13
C HIS A 197 -4.85 10.95 -19.81
N HIS A 198 -4.38 12.05 -20.41
CA HIS A 198 -3.01 12.56 -20.29
C HIS A 198 -2.52 12.79 -18.85
N LYS A 199 -3.43 13.15 -17.92
CA LYS A 199 -3.05 13.31 -16.50
C LYS A 199 -2.55 12.01 -15.86
N LEU A 200 -2.98 10.85 -16.36
CA LEU A 200 -2.50 9.55 -15.86
C LEU A 200 -1.06 9.26 -16.29
N HIS A 201 -0.56 9.94 -17.32
CA HIS A 201 0.81 9.72 -17.84
C HIS A 201 1.89 10.15 -16.85
N TYR A 202 1.53 10.91 -15.81
CA TYR A 202 2.43 11.29 -14.72
C TYR A 202 2.44 10.28 -13.57
N SER A 203 1.49 9.35 -13.54
CA SER A 203 1.32 8.41 -12.43
C SER A 203 2.17 7.16 -12.63
N PHE A 204 2.91 6.80 -11.59
CA PHE A 204 3.69 5.56 -11.50
C PHE A 204 2.88 4.41 -10.87
N HIS A 205 1.55 4.49 -10.93
CA HIS A 205 0.63 3.55 -10.28
C HIS A 205 0.92 2.07 -10.55
N LEU A 206 1.47 1.71 -11.72
CA LEU A 206 1.81 0.33 -12.06
C LEU A 206 3.00 -0.23 -11.25
N VAL A 207 3.82 0.65 -10.69
CA VAL A 207 5.09 0.34 -10.04
C VAL A 207 5.23 0.99 -8.67
N ASP A 208 4.15 1.41 -8.00
CA ASP A 208 4.22 2.05 -6.67
C ASP A 208 5.02 1.23 -5.64
N TYR A 209 4.81 -0.09 -5.61
CA TYR A 209 5.61 -1.01 -4.78
C TYR A 209 7.01 -1.21 -5.35
N GLY A 210 7.13 -1.28 -6.68
CA GLY A 210 8.38 -1.52 -7.38
C GLY A 210 9.39 -0.41 -7.12
N LEU A 211 8.97 0.85 -7.10
CA LEU A 211 9.81 2.03 -6.84
C LEU A 211 10.53 2.00 -5.49
N TYR A 212 10.06 1.23 -4.50
CA TYR A 212 10.61 1.23 -3.13
C TYR A 212 10.66 -0.18 -2.54
N TYR A 213 10.82 -1.21 -3.39
CA TYR A 213 10.62 -2.61 -3.04
C TYR A 213 11.46 -3.08 -1.83
N ILE A 214 12.77 -2.78 -1.83
CA ILE A 214 13.67 -3.19 -0.74
C ILE A 214 13.41 -2.38 0.53
N ASN A 215 13.15 -1.07 0.41
CA ASN A 215 12.76 -0.22 1.54
C ASN A 215 11.50 -0.78 2.23
N LEU A 216 10.46 -1.12 1.45
CA LEU A 216 9.22 -1.73 1.92
C LEU A 216 9.44 -3.07 2.64
N ARG A 217 10.21 -3.99 2.04
CA ARG A 217 10.52 -5.28 2.67
C ARG A 217 11.20 -5.10 4.01
N ARG A 218 12.18 -4.20 4.08
CA ARG A 218 12.91 -3.91 5.32
C ARG A 218 12.00 -3.27 6.35
N ASN A 219 11.15 -2.32 5.96
CA ASN A 219 10.23 -1.69 6.90
C ASN A 219 9.19 -2.67 7.47
N ALA A 220 8.68 -3.58 6.65
CA ALA A 220 7.80 -4.66 7.14
C ALA A 220 8.49 -5.52 8.20
N GLN A 221 9.78 -5.85 8.00
CA GLN A 221 10.57 -6.58 8.99
C GLN A 221 10.85 -5.75 10.24
N THR A 222 11.25 -4.49 10.09
CA THR A 222 11.51 -3.56 11.19
C THR A 222 10.27 -3.37 12.08
N ARG A 223 9.09 -3.15 11.48
CA ARG A 223 7.85 -3.00 12.26
C ARG A 223 7.44 -4.31 12.93
N LEU A 224 7.66 -5.45 12.29
CA LEU A 224 7.38 -6.74 12.91
C LEU A 224 8.28 -6.98 14.14
N GLN A 225 9.56 -6.61 14.06
CA GLN A 225 10.49 -6.66 15.20
C GLN A 225 10.08 -5.70 16.31
N ALA A 226 9.70 -4.47 15.97
CA ALA A 226 9.20 -3.49 16.93
C ALA A 226 7.91 -3.96 17.63
N TRP A 227 7.01 -4.61 16.88
CA TRP A 227 5.80 -5.23 17.42
C TRP A 227 6.14 -6.31 18.44
N HIS A 228 7.04 -7.24 18.10
CA HIS A 228 7.47 -8.28 19.04
C HIS A 228 8.12 -7.72 20.30
N SER A 229 8.84 -6.59 20.20
CA SER A 229 9.50 -5.98 21.36
C SER A 229 8.54 -5.32 22.34
N THR A 230 7.30 -5.05 21.93
CA THR A 230 6.27 -4.34 22.73
C THR A 230 5.09 -5.23 23.14
N HIS A 231 5.03 -6.45 22.62
CA HIS A 231 3.93 -7.41 22.82
C HIS A 231 4.43 -8.78 23.33
N GLN A 232 5.62 -8.79 23.93
CA GLN A 232 6.12 -9.90 24.76
C GLN A 232 5.61 -9.78 26.19
#